data_AF-A0A925VRM8-F1
#
_entry.id   AF-A0A925VRM8-F1
#
_cell.length_a   1.000
_cell.length_b   1.000
_cell.length_c   1.000
_cell.angle_alpha   90.00
_cell.angle_beta   90.00
_cell.angle_gamma   90.00
#
_symmetry.space_group_name_H-M   'P 1'
#
loop_
_entity.id
_entity.type
_entity.pdbx_description
1 polymer ?
#
loop_
_entity_poly.entity_id
_entity_poly.type
_entity_poly.pdbx_seq_one_letter_code
_entity_poly.pdbx_strand_id
1 'polypeptide(L)'
;MLPPPSFPSPAAADFSKASIKSRLTRQAAELWGYGEADLDGFDPLVHVLLEACAVEFEKIGQELHNTQYRLVERLAMLLNPDVVDTPHPAHAVAQARAREAVVVLPNDAQFVFSPPTVGRQAVGQELFFSPLQATRLVSGAVRCLATDATVWLVEPTGQKRAVAQASTPAPAEHRRLWIGLELPPEGVNFSDLTFYFDWLNEPRRAAYAAFLPGEQWLLGSAEVLPSRGLPEPSPPVGTSAGALNGEYDFLRRVEQQVRELYAPAFVRLTGPAGTLATYVPRPYPAELAAAFDPATGLQALTQPLTWLEVRFAHALPPQAFEQMVCALNCFPVLNRRLHKVLFRLQPALNLFPLVSEEPFLAVRDVYSLSNVAYRSTTLNDLAEGATDTYTLRTHGVGRFDTRTGREALRELLELLRDESRAFSAAGSDFVGSVLRELDQNLARLEERLDRTRAAEQPVPYLLLRPQDVNDSVHLEYWSSNGEAANRLAAGSQLRIHDGHYLDEVRLLSTTSGGRERPRPEERTHALRRNLLARNRLVTLADIRAACWAELGTHLAAVQVEKGFQTGTTPTAGFVRCIRVQLTPAESSRLSAPEWQRAIQELHTALAGQSALNLPYEVVMKPLGTA
;
A
#
# COMPACT_ATOMS: atom_id res chain seq x y z
N MET A 1 28.26 27.54 -14.60
CA MET A 1 27.99 26.89 -13.30
C MET A 1 29.23 27.06 -12.45
N LEU A 2 29.16 27.84 -11.37
CA LEU A 2 30.23 27.88 -10.38
C LEU A 2 30.32 26.51 -9.71
N PRO A 3 31.52 25.99 -9.40
CA PRO A 3 31.67 24.78 -8.62
C PRO A 3 31.00 24.99 -7.25
N PRO A 4 30.35 23.95 -6.68
CA PRO A 4 29.81 24.07 -5.34
C PRO A 4 30.93 24.39 -4.36
N PRO A 5 30.72 25.28 -3.37
CA PRO A 5 31.71 25.50 -2.33
C PRO A 5 32.00 24.18 -1.63
N SER A 6 33.28 23.77 -1.66
CA SER A 6 33.77 22.64 -0.90
C SER A 6 33.74 23.02 0.57
N PHE A 7 32.64 22.71 1.26
CA PHE A 7 32.65 22.70 2.71
C PHE A 7 33.57 21.55 3.16
N PRO A 8 34.68 21.82 3.86
CA PRO A 8 35.40 20.74 4.53
C PRO A 8 34.40 20.08 5.48
N SER A 9 34.19 18.77 5.34
CA SER A 9 33.45 18.01 6.34
C SER A 9 34.16 18.25 7.69
N PRO A 10 33.48 18.75 8.73
CA PRO A 10 34.13 18.93 10.02
C PRO A 10 34.67 17.55 10.41
N ALA A 11 35.97 17.47 10.73
CA ALA A 11 36.57 16.24 11.21
C ALA A 11 35.65 15.69 12.30
N ALA A 12 35.08 14.50 12.08
CA ALA A 12 34.19 13.88 13.04
C ALA A 12 34.97 13.76 14.36
N ALA A 13 34.65 14.63 15.32
CA ALA A 13 35.36 14.64 16.59
C ALA A 13 35.10 13.29 17.26
N ASP A 14 36.13 12.48 17.39
CA ASP A 14 36.02 11.22 18.11
C ASP A 14 35.76 11.53 19.59
N PHE A 15 34.57 11.18 20.08
CA PHE A 15 34.12 11.34 21.45
C PHE A 15 34.32 10.07 22.28
N SER A 16 35.14 9.11 21.83
CA SER A 16 35.46 7.94 22.63
C SER A 16 36.14 8.34 23.95
N LYS A 17 35.83 7.61 25.03
CA LYS A 17 36.44 7.79 26.36
C LYS A 17 37.96 7.88 26.31
N ALA A 18 38.61 7.00 25.54
CA ALA A 18 40.07 6.95 25.42
C ALA A 18 40.64 8.20 24.75
N SER A 19 39.99 8.68 23.68
CA SER A 19 40.37 9.90 22.96
C SER A 19 40.18 11.13 23.84
N ILE A 20 39.06 11.23 24.55
CA ILE A 20 38.80 12.34 25.49
C ILE A 20 39.80 12.33 26.65
N LYS A 21 40.04 11.18 27.29
CA LYS A 21 41.00 11.04 28.38
C LYS A 21 42.41 11.44 27.93
N SER A 22 42.84 11.03 26.73
CA SER A 22 44.14 11.41 26.15
C SER A 22 44.24 12.93 25.91
N ARG A 23 43.19 13.56 25.39
CA ARG A 23 43.16 15.02 25.22
C ARG A 23 43.19 15.77 26.54
N LEU A 24 42.40 15.34 27.52
CA LEU A 24 42.35 15.95 28.85
C LEU A 24 43.69 15.81 29.60
N THR A 25 44.32 14.63 29.52
CA THR A 25 45.64 14.40 30.14
C THR A 25 46.73 15.23 29.50
N ARG A 26 46.76 15.34 28.16
CA ARG A 26 47.71 16.23 27.46
C ARG A 26 47.51 17.69 27.84
N GLN A 27 46.27 18.15 27.87
CA GLN A 27 45.95 19.54 28.21
C GLN A 27 46.26 19.86 29.68
N ALA A 28 46.04 18.92 30.60
CA ALA A 28 46.45 19.04 31.99
C ALA A 28 47.98 19.06 32.15
N ALA A 29 48.70 18.21 31.39
CA ALA A 29 50.16 18.21 31.37
C ALA A 29 50.73 19.55 30.88
N GLU A 30 50.19 20.09 29.79
CA GLU A 30 50.56 21.41 29.27
C GLU A 30 50.31 22.53 30.29
N LEU A 31 49.14 22.55 30.94
CA LEU A 31 48.79 23.56 31.94
C LEU A 31 49.67 23.52 33.19
N TRP A 32 50.11 22.33 33.59
CA TRP A 32 50.97 22.12 34.75
C TRP A 32 52.46 22.07 34.42
N GLY A 33 52.83 22.23 33.14
CA GLY A 33 54.22 22.27 32.69
C GLY A 33 54.95 20.92 32.71
N TYR A 34 54.21 19.80 32.71
CA TYR A 34 54.79 18.46 32.57
C TYR A 34 55.14 18.17 31.10
N GLY A 35 56.28 17.52 30.86
CA GLY A 35 56.62 17.01 29.53
C GLY A 35 55.79 15.78 29.18
N GLU A 36 55.62 15.47 27.89
CA GLU A 36 54.86 14.28 27.44
C GLU A 36 55.39 12.95 28.01
N ALA A 37 56.63 12.92 28.50
CA ALA A 37 57.24 11.74 29.14
C ALA A 37 56.86 11.55 30.62
N ASP A 38 56.32 12.57 31.30
CA ASP A 38 55.99 12.55 32.73
C ASP A 38 54.48 12.38 33.00
N LEU A 39 53.72 11.90 32.01
CA LEU A 39 52.26 11.70 32.10
C LEU A 39 51.84 10.67 33.16
N ASP A 40 52.73 9.76 33.56
CA ASP A 40 52.52 8.78 34.64
C ASP A 40 52.81 9.37 36.04
N GLY A 41 53.28 10.62 36.13
CA GLY A 41 53.57 11.32 37.37
C GLY A 41 52.34 11.97 38.04
N PHE A 42 51.15 11.85 37.46
CA PHE A 42 49.94 12.38 38.08
C PHE A 42 49.52 11.55 39.29
N ASP A 43 48.92 12.25 40.27
CA ASP A 43 48.27 11.58 41.40
C ASP A 43 47.19 10.62 40.85
N PRO A 44 47.10 9.37 41.35
CA PRO A 44 46.03 8.44 41.02
C PRO A 44 44.63 9.05 41.10
N LEU A 45 44.37 9.98 42.03
CA LEU A 45 43.10 10.69 42.13
C LEU A 45 42.81 11.54 40.89
N VAL A 46 43.82 12.21 40.34
CA VAL A 46 43.70 13.00 39.10
C VAL A 46 43.35 12.08 37.93
N HIS A 47 43.98 10.90 37.83
CA HIS A 47 43.60 9.92 36.81
C HIS A 47 42.15 9.47 36.93
N VAL A 48 41.65 9.22 38.14
CA VAL A 48 40.24 8.86 38.40
C VAL A 48 39.30 10.00 38.01
N LEU A 49 39.63 11.24 38.37
CA LEU A 49 38.83 12.42 38.02
C LEU A 49 38.79 12.66 36.51
N LEU A 50 39.94 12.60 35.83
CA LEU A 50 40.02 12.73 34.38
C LEU A 50 39.27 11.60 33.66
N GLU A 51 39.26 10.41 34.25
CA GLU A 51 38.51 9.28 33.72
C GLU A 51 37.00 9.43 33.91
N ALA A 52 36.54 9.89 35.08
CA ALA A 52 35.14 10.21 35.33
C ALA A 52 34.66 11.34 34.40
N CYS A 53 35.44 12.40 34.24
CA CYS A 53 35.16 13.47 33.28
C CYS A 53 35.09 12.95 31.85
N ALA A 54 36.00 12.06 31.45
CA ALA A 54 35.99 11.48 30.10
C ALA A 54 34.71 10.68 29.82
N VAL A 55 34.17 9.96 30.80
CA VAL A 55 32.88 9.25 30.68
C VAL A 55 31.72 10.24 30.51
N GLU A 56 31.69 11.31 31.30
CA GLU A 56 30.62 12.32 31.18
C GLU A 56 30.70 13.08 29.84
N PHE A 57 31.89 13.40 29.36
CA PHE A 57 32.07 14.00 28.03
C PHE A 57 31.72 13.04 26.89
N GLU A 58 31.99 11.74 27.03
CA GLU A 58 31.56 10.73 26.06
C GLU A 58 30.03 10.66 26.00
N LYS A 59 29.34 10.64 27.15
CA LYS A 59 27.88 10.72 27.21
C LYS A 59 27.34 11.99 26.54
N ILE A 60 27.93 13.15 26.83
CA ILE A 60 27.54 14.42 26.20
C ILE A 60 27.78 14.36 24.67
N GLY A 61 28.90 13.77 24.23
CA GLY A 61 29.20 13.58 22.81
C GLY A 61 28.17 12.69 22.11
N GLN A 62 27.78 11.58 22.74
CA GLN A 62 26.72 10.70 22.25
C GLN A 62 25.37 11.44 22.19
N GLU A 63 25.01 12.19 23.23
CA GLU A 63 23.78 13.00 23.22
C GLU A 63 23.80 14.09 22.15
N LEU A 64 24.96 14.71 21.89
CA LEU A 64 25.12 15.68 20.82
C LEU A 64 24.88 15.03 19.44
N HIS A 65 25.44 13.84 19.22
CA HIS A 65 25.25 13.09 17.98
C HIS A 65 23.78 12.68 17.80
N ASN A 66 23.15 12.16 18.86
CA ASN A 66 21.72 11.85 18.90
C ASN A 66 20.86 13.09 18.63
N THR A 67 21.26 14.25 19.14
CA THR A 67 20.56 15.52 18.91
C THR A 67 20.69 15.99 17.46
N GLN A 68 21.88 15.87 16.85
CA GLN A 68 22.08 16.18 15.45
C GLN A 68 21.21 15.30 14.54
N TYR A 69 21.17 13.99 14.81
CA TYR A 69 20.29 13.07 14.08
C TYR A 69 18.81 13.48 14.21
N ARG A 70 18.34 13.75 15.44
CA ARG A 70 16.97 14.20 15.72
C ARG A 70 16.64 15.53 15.04
N LEU A 71 17.58 16.47 14.98
CA LEU A 71 17.40 17.75 14.29
C LEU A 71 17.27 17.57 12.79
N VAL A 72 18.14 16.76 12.18
CA VAL A 72 18.07 16.45 10.75
C VAL A 72 16.75 15.75 10.43
N GLU A 73 16.36 14.75 11.22
CA GLU A 73 15.10 14.03 11.04
C GLU A 73 13.89 14.96 11.18
N ARG A 74 13.90 15.86 12.18
CA ARG A 74 12.81 16.82 12.38
C ARG A 74 12.74 17.87 11.28
N LEU A 75 13.88 18.37 10.82
CA LEU A 75 13.92 19.27 9.65
C LEU A 75 13.41 18.54 8.41
N ALA A 76 13.79 17.27 8.23
CA ALA A 76 13.35 16.45 7.12
C ALA A 76 11.83 16.22 7.13
N MET A 77 11.24 15.95 8.30
CA MET A 77 9.78 15.87 8.48
C MET A 77 9.07 17.21 8.23
N LEU A 78 9.64 18.32 8.70
CA LEU A 78 9.06 19.66 8.49
C LEU A 78 9.11 20.08 7.02
N LEU A 79 10.19 19.74 6.32
CA LEU A 79 10.35 20.00 4.88
C LEU A 79 9.52 19.03 4.02
N ASN A 80 9.14 17.89 4.57
CA ASN A 80 8.46 16.82 3.86
C ASN A 80 7.39 16.12 4.72
N PRO A 81 6.22 16.76 4.91
CA PRO A 81 5.10 16.12 5.61
C PRO A 81 4.56 14.89 4.85
N ASP A 82 4.93 14.72 3.58
CA ASP A 82 4.43 13.66 2.69
C ASP A 82 5.09 12.29 2.89
N VAL A 83 6.19 12.20 3.65
CA VAL A 83 6.82 10.91 3.97
C VAL A 83 5.98 10.24 5.05
N VAL A 84 4.96 9.52 4.60
CA VAL A 84 4.03 8.85 5.49
C VAL A 84 4.63 7.55 6.00
N ASP A 85 4.75 7.44 7.33
CA ASP A 85 5.22 6.24 8.03
C ASP A 85 4.09 5.23 8.25
N THR A 86 3.41 4.88 7.16
CA THR A 86 2.31 3.91 7.17
C THR A 86 2.67 2.73 6.29
N PRO A 87 2.13 1.53 6.60
CA PRO A 87 2.25 0.40 5.68
C PRO A 87 1.59 0.74 4.34
N HIS A 88 2.05 0.07 3.29
CA HIS A 88 1.31 0.04 2.02
C HIS A 88 0.42 -1.20 2.01
N PRO A 89 -0.90 -1.08 1.76
CA PRO A 89 -1.79 -2.22 1.73
C PRO A 89 -1.52 -3.13 0.52
N ALA A 90 -1.51 -4.44 0.76
CA ALA A 90 -1.51 -5.41 -0.32
C ALA A 90 -2.81 -5.29 -1.15
N HIS A 91 -2.76 -5.65 -2.42
CA HIS A 91 -3.89 -5.52 -3.33
C HIS A 91 -4.01 -6.73 -4.26
N ALA A 92 -5.23 -7.02 -4.69
CA ALA A 92 -5.57 -8.11 -5.61
C ALA A 92 -6.85 -7.79 -6.38
N VAL A 93 -7.26 -8.68 -7.29
CA VAL A 93 -8.59 -8.65 -7.91
C VAL A 93 -9.41 -9.78 -7.29
N ALA A 94 -10.56 -9.43 -6.74
CA ALA A 94 -11.55 -10.38 -6.25
C ALA A 94 -12.71 -10.51 -7.23
N GLN A 95 -13.40 -11.64 -7.19
CA GLN A 95 -14.67 -11.85 -7.86
C GLN A 95 -15.72 -12.21 -6.81
N ALA A 96 -16.91 -11.62 -6.95
CA ALA A 96 -18.06 -11.98 -6.12
C ALA A 96 -19.25 -12.44 -6.95
N ARG A 97 -20.17 -13.16 -6.32
CA ARG A 97 -21.49 -13.48 -6.88
C ARG A 97 -22.58 -12.72 -6.14
N ALA A 98 -23.33 -11.91 -6.88
CA ALA A 98 -24.48 -11.18 -6.36
C ALA A 98 -25.72 -12.09 -6.30
N ARG A 99 -26.48 -11.96 -5.21
CA ARG A 99 -27.76 -12.67 -5.04
C ARG A 99 -28.90 -12.03 -5.82
N GLU A 100 -28.94 -10.71 -5.82
CA GLU A 100 -29.95 -9.93 -6.55
C GLU A 100 -29.46 -9.56 -7.95
N ALA A 101 -30.38 -9.25 -8.86
CA ALA A 101 -30.06 -8.97 -10.26
C ALA A 101 -28.96 -7.91 -10.43
N VAL A 102 -28.99 -6.85 -9.61
CA VAL A 102 -27.95 -5.83 -9.51
C VAL A 102 -27.76 -5.45 -8.04
N VAL A 103 -26.52 -5.45 -7.57
CA VAL A 103 -26.14 -5.06 -6.21
C VAL A 103 -25.02 -4.03 -6.26
N VAL A 104 -25.12 -2.98 -5.44
CA VAL A 104 -24.04 -2.02 -5.25
C VAL A 104 -23.21 -2.48 -4.05
N LEU A 105 -22.00 -2.96 -4.32
CA LEU A 105 -21.01 -3.26 -3.30
C LEU A 105 -20.40 -1.94 -2.79
N PRO A 106 -20.56 -1.58 -1.50
CA PRO A 106 -19.96 -0.38 -0.95
C PRO A 106 -18.45 -0.55 -0.75
N ASN A 107 -17.72 0.57 -0.67
CA ASN A 107 -16.26 0.57 -0.49
C ASN A 107 -15.81 0.10 0.90
N ASP A 108 -16.76 -0.06 1.83
CA ASP A 108 -16.51 -0.44 3.22
C ASP A 108 -16.97 -1.85 3.59
N ALA A 109 -17.44 -2.60 2.60
CA ALA A 109 -17.65 -4.03 2.75
C ALA A 109 -16.32 -4.71 3.14
N GLN A 110 -16.39 -5.63 4.10
CA GLN A 110 -15.23 -6.36 4.60
C GLN A 110 -15.30 -7.85 4.25
N PHE A 111 -14.16 -8.38 3.80
CA PHE A 111 -13.96 -9.78 3.47
C PHE A 111 -12.76 -10.32 4.26
N VAL A 112 -12.90 -11.51 4.82
CA VAL A 112 -11.91 -12.11 5.71
C VAL A 112 -11.30 -13.33 5.06
N PHE A 113 -9.99 -13.33 4.93
CA PHE A 113 -9.22 -14.53 4.65
C PHE A 113 -8.75 -15.13 5.98
N SER A 114 -9.21 -16.34 6.28
CA SER A 114 -8.70 -17.14 7.40
C SER A 114 -7.78 -18.23 6.83
N PRO A 115 -6.49 -18.28 7.19
CA PRO A 115 -5.59 -19.33 6.72
C PRO A 115 -6.08 -20.72 7.19
N PRO A 116 -5.85 -21.78 6.39
CA PRO A 116 -6.24 -23.13 6.78
C PRO A 116 -5.49 -23.55 8.06
N THR A 117 -6.23 -23.89 9.11
CA THR A 117 -5.67 -24.37 10.37
C THR A 117 -5.11 -25.78 10.22
N VAL A 118 -3.78 -25.89 10.08
CA VAL A 118 -3.09 -27.19 10.11
C VAL A 118 -2.64 -27.47 11.55
N GLY A 119 -3.40 -28.31 12.27
CA GLY A 119 -3.09 -28.75 13.64
C GLY A 119 -3.72 -27.90 14.76
N ARG A 120 -3.58 -28.35 16.02
CA ARG A 120 -4.25 -27.77 17.20
C ARG A 120 -3.69 -26.42 17.70
N GLN A 121 -2.63 -25.86 17.08
CA GLN A 121 -1.92 -24.70 17.62
C GLN A 121 -1.51 -23.59 16.62
N ALA A 122 -1.94 -23.64 15.35
CA ALA A 122 -1.65 -22.55 14.41
C ALA A 122 -2.92 -21.74 14.12
N VAL A 123 -3.29 -20.81 15.00
CA VAL A 123 -4.25 -19.75 14.66
C VAL A 123 -3.46 -18.75 13.81
N GLY A 124 -3.47 -18.93 12.50
CA GLY A 124 -2.90 -17.91 11.61
C GLY A 124 -3.74 -16.63 11.69
N GLN A 125 -3.08 -15.48 11.61
CA GLN A 125 -3.75 -14.17 11.68
C GLN A 125 -4.76 -14.04 10.54
N GLU A 126 -5.97 -13.58 10.86
CA GLU A 126 -6.99 -13.28 9.86
C GLU A 126 -6.61 -12.00 9.10
N LEU A 127 -6.82 -12.02 7.79
CA LEU A 127 -6.51 -10.88 6.92
C LEU A 127 -7.81 -10.30 6.37
N PHE A 128 -7.96 -8.98 6.49
CA PHE A 128 -9.15 -8.26 6.04
C PHE A 128 -8.90 -7.58 4.70
N PHE A 129 -9.88 -7.67 3.82
CA PHE A 129 -9.90 -7.04 2.51
C PHE A 129 -11.17 -6.23 2.33
N SER A 130 -11.07 -5.09 1.66
CA SER A 130 -12.22 -4.30 1.24
C SER A 130 -12.08 -3.83 -0.20
N PRO A 131 -13.19 -3.54 -0.90
CA PRO A 131 -13.17 -3.04 -2.26
C PRO A 131 -12.43 -1.70 -2.35
N LEU A 132 -11.75 -1.48 -3.48
CA LEU A 132 -11.10 -0.20 -3.79
C LEU A 132 -12.12 0.95 -3.86
N GLN A 133 -13.29 0.69 -4.45
CA GLN A 133 -14.35 1.67 -4.65
C GLN A 133 -15.71 0.97 -4.63
N ALA A 134 -16.79 1.75 -4.60
CA ALA A 134 -18.12 1.18 -4.79
C ALA A 134 -18.24 0.59 -6.19
N THR A 135 -18.68 -0.66 -6.29
CA THR A 135 -18.79 -1.39 -7.56
C THR A 135 -20.16 -2.02 -7.72
N ARG A 136 -20.75 -1.89 -8.91
CA ARG A 136 -21.98 -2.61 -9.25
C ARG A 136 -21.64 -4.03 -9.66
N LEU A 137 -22.36 -4.98 -9.08
CA LEU A 137 -22.27 -6.40 -9.36
C LEU A 137 -23.63 -6.87 -9.90
N VAL A 138 -23.61 -7.83 -10.81
CA VAL A 138 -24.82 -8.40 -11.40
C VAL A 138 -24.96 -9.88 -11.01
N SER A 139 -26.19 -10.40 -10.92
CA SER A 139 -26.40 -11.85 -10.73
C SER A 139 -26.18 -12.60 -12.04
N GLY A 140 -24.96 -12.57 -12.55
CA GLY A 140 -24.58 -13.16 -13.83
C GLY A 140 -23.15 -13.67 -13.85
N ALA A 141 -22.86 -14.57 -14.77
CA ALA A 141 -21.55 -15.20 -14.88
C ALA A 141 -21.19 -15.53 -16.33
N VAL A 142 -19.90 -15.51 -16.64
CA VAL A 142 -19.38 -16.06 -17.89
C VAL A 142 -19.38 -17.58 -17.76
N ARG A 143 -20.09 -18.28 -18.65
CA ARG A 143 -20.19 -19.75 -18.68
C ARG A 143 -19.47 -20.38 -19.86
N CYS A 144 -19.34 -19.63 -20.95
CA CYS A 144 -18.70 -20.14 -22.15
C CYS A 144 -17.82 -19.07 -22.79
N LEU A 145 -16.69 -19.50 -23.34
CA LEU A 145 -15.83 -18.72 -24.22
C LEU A 145 -15.61 -19.53 -25.48
N ALA A 146 -15.77 -18.93 -26.65
CA ALA A 146 -15.55 -19.63 -27.91
C ALA A 146 -14.78 -18.78 -28.90
N THR A 147 -13.95 -19.43 -29.70
CA THR A 147 -13.28 -18.86 -30.87
C THR A 147 -13.69 -19.65 -32.09
N ASP A 148 -13.24 -19.24 -33.26
CA ASP A 148 -13.47 -19.98 -34.51
C ASP A 148 -12.84 -21.38 -34.52
N ALA A 149 -11.92 -21.67 -33.57
CA ALA A 149 -11.21 -22.94 -33.48
C ALA A 149 -11.61 -23.79 -32.27
N THR A 150 -11.92 -23.18 -31.13
CA THR A 150 -12.12 -23.90 -29.87
C THR A 150 -13.21 -23.28 -29.00
N VAL A 151 -13.97 -24.13 -28.32
CA VAL A 151 -15.00 -23.76 -27.36
C VAL A 151 -14.61 -24.25 -25.97
N TRP A 152 -14.66 -23.36 -24.99
CA TRP A 152 -14.37 -23.63 -23.58
C TRP A 152 -15.58 -23.34 -22.70
N LEU A 153 -15.90 -24.28 -21.82
CA LEU A 153 -16.78 -24.02 -20.68
C LEU A 153 -15.96 -23.48 -19.51
N VAL A 154 -16.48 -22.43 -18.88
CA VAL A 154 -15.89 -21.79 -17.71
C VAL A 154 -16.59 -22.31 -16.47
N GLU A 155 -15.85 -23.05 -15.66
CA GLU A 155 -16.35 -23.59 -14.39
C GLU A 155 -16.58 -22.48 -13.37
N PRO A 156 -17.37 -22.73 -12.29
CA PRO A 156 -17.50 -21.82 -11.17
C PRO A 156 -16.17 -21.37 -10.58
N THR A 157 -15.17 -22.26 -10.62
CA THR A 157 -13.78 -22.06 -10.17
C THR A 157 -12.97 -21.17 -11.12
N GLY A 158 -13.52 -20.75 -12.27
CA GLY A 158 -12.82 -19.96 -13.28
C GLY A 158 -11.89 -20.78 -14.18
N GLN A 159 -11.80 -22.10 -13.96
CA GLN A 159 -11.06 -23.00 -14.84
C GLN A 159 -11.79 -23.17 -16.17
N LYS A 160 -11.02 -23.22 -17.25
CA LYS A 160 -11.51 -23.49 -18.60
C LYS A 160 -11.38 -24.95 -18.92
N ARG A 161 -12.47 -25.56 -19.38
CA ARG A 161 -12.47 -26.91 -19.94
C ARG A 161 -12.82 -26.83 -21.42
N ALA A 162 -11.91 -27.25 -22.30
CA ALA A 162 -12.19 -27.33 -23.73
C ALA A 162 -13.24 -28.43 -23.99
N VAL A 163 -14.24 -28.13 -24.80
CA VAL A 163 -15.37 -29.03 -25.06
C VAL A 163 -15.59 -29.27 -26.55
N ALA A 164 -15.17 -28.34 -27.39
CA ALA A 164 -15.17 -28.50 -28.83
C ALA A 164 -13.89 -27.93 -29.45
N GLN A 165 -13.41 -28.58 -30.49
CA GLN A 165 -12.31 -28.11 -31.33
C GLN A 165 -12.68 -28.34 -32.79
N ALA A 166 -12.56 -27.31 -33.62
CA ALA A 166 -12.86 -27.35 -35.04
C ALA A 166 -11.71 -28.05 -35.78
N SER A 167 -12.05 -28.95 -36.71
CA SER A 167 -11.08 -29.69 -37.52
C SER A 167 -10.34 -28.79 -38.52
N THR A 168 -11.03 -27.76 -39.03
CA THR A 168 -10.50 -26.74 -39.94
C THR A 168 -11.11 -25.38 -39.63
N PRO A 169 -10.37 -24.46 -38.98
CA PRO A 169 -10.89 -23.11 -38.73
C PRO A 169 -11.04 -22.38 -40.06
N ALA A 170 -12.22 -21.80 -40.30
CA ALA A 170 -12.45 -20.98 -41.49
C ALA A 170 -11.52 -19.75 -41.48
N PRO A 171 -11.02 -19.29 -42.64
CA PRO A 171 -10.26 -18.05 -42.71
C PRO A 171 -11.18 -16.88 -42.35
N ALA A 172 -10.90 -16.24 -41.21
CA ALA A 172 -11.63 -15.06 -40.75
C ALA A 172 -10.79 -13.80 -40.94
N GLU A 173 -11.40 -12.72 -41.43
CA GLU A 173 -10.75 -11.40 -41.57
C GLU A 173 -10.33 -10.81 -40.22
N HIS A 174 -11.03 -11.20 -39.15
CA HIS A 174 -10.80 -10.76 -37.77
C HIS A 174 -10.76 -11.96 -36.84
N ARG A 175 -10.07 -11.84 -35.69
CA ARG A 175 -10.09 -12.85 -34.63
C ARG A 175 -11.36 -12.65 -33.80
N ARG A 176 -12.26 -13.65 -33.79
CA ARG A 176 -13.53 -13.56 -33.05
C ARG A 176 -13.42 -14.29 -31.72
N LEU A 177 -13.92 -13.63 -30.68
CA LEU A 177 -14.14 -14.21 -29.36
C LEU A 177 -15.62 -14.06 -29.01
N TRP A 178 -16.29 -15.18 -28.80
CA TRP A 178 -17.65 -15.26 -28.31
C TRP A 178 -17.64 -15.46 -26.80
N ILE A 179 -18.35 -14.60 -26.08
CA ILE A 179 -18.51 -14.66 -24.64
C ILE A 179 -19.97 -15.02 -24.33
N GLY A 180 -20.18 -16.22 -23.79
CA GLY A 180 -21.48 -16.72 -23.38
C GLY A 180 -21.76 -16.38 -21.92
N LEU A 181 -22.77 -15.54 -21.71
CA LEU A 181 -23.18 -15.03 -20.41
C LEU A 181 -24.47 -15.68 -19.94
N GLU A 182 -24.48 -16.08 -18.67
CA GLU A 182 -25.69 -16.34 -17.91
C GLU A 182 -26.07 -15.02 -17.21
N LEU A 183 -27.21 -14.44 -17.59
CA LEU A 183 -27.73 -13.19 -17.03
C LEU A 183 -29.17 -13.42 -16.55
N PRO A 184 -29.64 -12.66 -15.55
CA PRO A 184 -31.02 -12.71 -15.14
C PRO A 184 -31.90 -12.10 -16.25
N PRO A 185 -33.17 -12.53 -16.37
CA PRO A 185 -34.04 -12.15 -17.49
C PRO A 185 -34.39 -10.66 -17.50
N GLU A 186 -34.39 -9.98 -16.34
CA GLU A 186 -34.75 -8.57 -16.22
C GLU A 186 -33.81 -7.83 -15.24
N GLY A 187 -33.69 -6.50 -15.41
CA GLY A 187 -33.04 -5.61 -14.45
C GLY A 187 -31.56 -5.30 -14.69
N VAL A 188 -30.92 -5.90 -15.69
CA VAL A 188 -29.50 -5.67 -16.01
C VAL A 188 -29.32 -4.83 -17.27
N ASN A 189 -28.56 -3.75 -17.18
CA ASN A 189 -28.17 -2.93 -18.33
C ASN A 189 -26.70 -3.17 -18.72
N PHE A 190 -26.33 -2.78 -19.94
CA PHE A 190 -24.95 -2.86 -20.41
C PHE A 190 -23.98 -2.05 -19.54
N SER A 191 -24.43 -0.91 -19.01
CA SER A 191 -23.64 -0.05 -18.11
C SER A 191 -23.26 -0.73 -16.80
N ASP A 192 -23.99 -1.77 -16.39
CA ASP A 192 -23.71 -2.52 -15.17
C ASP A 192 -22.72 -3.67 -15.43
N LEU A 193 -22.45 -4.01 -16.69
CA LEU A 193 -21.52 -5.07 -17.08
C LEU A 193 -20.08 -4.55 -17.18
N THR A 194 -19.24 -5.01 -16.27
CA THR A 194 -17.79 -4.79 -16.31
C THR A 194 -17.08 -6.14 -16.42
N PHE A 195 -16.29 -6.30 -17.47
CA PHE A 195 -15.49 -7.48 -17.75
C PHE A 195 -14.07 -7.29 -17.24
N TYR A 196 -13.54 -8.35 -16.66
CA TYR A 196 -12.13 -8.46 -16.29
C TYR A 196 -11.44 -9.49 -17.18
N PHE A 197 -10.35 -9.05 -17.81
CA PHE A 197 -9.50 -9.87 -18.66
C PHE A 197 -8.12 -10.04 -18.05
N ASP A 198 -7.64 -11.29 -17.98
CA ASP A 198 -6.28 -11.55 -17.54
C ASP A 198 -5.63 -12.73 -18.29
N TRP A 199 -4.30 -12.77 -18.31
CA TRP A 199 -3.52 -13.89 -18.84
C TRP A 199 -2.59 -14.40 -17.73
N LEU A 200 -3.09 -15.37 -16.98
CA LEU A 200 -2.38 -15.95 -15.85
C LEU A 200 -1.13 -16.70 -16.35
N ASN A 201 0.02 -16.43 -15.75
CA ASN A 201 1.32 -17.06 -16.04
C ASN A 201 1.87 -16.81 -17.47
N GLU A 202 1.38 -15.80 -18.18
CA GLU A 202 1.84 -15.49 -19.54
C GLU A 202 2.87 -14.36 -19.55
N PRO A 203 4.11 -14.58 -20.04
CA PRO A 203 5.14 -13.54 -20.07
C PRO A 203 4.78 -12.37 -21.01
N ARG A 204 3.96 -12.61 -22.05
CA ARG A 204 3.52 -11.57 -23.00
C ARG A 204 2.21 -10.88 -22.60
N ARG A 205 1.77 -11.04 -21.35
CA ARG A 205 0.54 -10.45 -20.81
C ARG A 205 0.34 -8.98 -21.17
N ALA A 206 1.37 -8.15 -21.01
CA ALA A 206 1.28 -6.72 -21.31
C ALA A 206 1.00 -6.43 -22.80
N ALA A 207 1.59 -7.22 -23.71
CA ALA A 207 1.37 -7.11 -25.14
C ALA A 207 -0.06 -7.53 -25.52
N TYR A 208 -0.59 -8.62 -24.91
CA TYR A 208 -1.96 -9.06 -25.15
C TYR A 208 -2.99 -8.07 -24.59
N ALA A 209 -2.75 -7.55 -23.38
CA ALA A 209 -3.60 -6.54 -22.76
C ALA A 209 -3.64 -5.22 -23.55
N ALA A 210 -2.66 -4.94 -24.42
CA ALA A 210 -2.68 -3.76 -25.28
C ALA A 210 -3.78 -3.83 -26.36
N PHE A 211 -4.24 -5.03 -26.73
CA PHE A 211 -5.34 -5.23 -27.69
C PHE A 211 -6.73 -5.04 -27.07
N LEU A 212 -6.84 -4.88 -25.74
CA LEU A 212 -8.10 -4.54 -25.08
C LEU A 212 -8.45 -3.06 -25.31
N PRO A 213 -9.73 -2.73 -25.56
CA PRO A 213 -10.92 -3.56 -25.37
C PRO A 213 -11.34 -4.45 -26.57
N GLY A 214 -10.58 -4.48 -27.67
CA GLY A 214 -10.99 -5.05 -28.95
C GLY A 214 -11.48 -3.97 -29.92
N GLU A 215 -11.68 -4.34 -31.19
CA GLU A 215 -12.09 -3.42 -32.25
C GLU A 215 -13.60 -3.16 -32.25
N GLN A 216 -14.41 -4.22 -32.09
CA GLN A 216 -15.87 -4.15 -32.13
C GLN A 216 -16.50 -5.17 -31.18
N TRP A 217 -17.62 -4.78 -30.54
CA TRP A 217 -18.46 -5.65 -29.71
C TRP A 217 -19.87 -5.72 -30.28
N LEU A 218 -20.40 -6.92 -30.50
CA LEU A 218 -21.72 -7.14 -31.09
C LEU A 218 -22.56 -8.07 -30.22
N LEU A 219 -23.82 -7.70 -30.02
CA LEU A 219 -24.87 -8.55 -29.46
C LEU A 219 -25.81 -8.94 -30.60
N GLY A 220 -25.56 -10.08 -31.24
CA GLY A 220 -26.25 -10.45 -32.47
C GLY A 220 -25.93 -9.45 -33.59
N SER A 221 -26.89 -8.60 -33.95
CA SER A 221 -26.70 -7.54 -34.95
C SER A 221 -26.52 -6.14 -34.35
N ALA A 222 -26.65 -5.98 -33.03
CA ALA A 222 -26.55 -4.68 -32.37
C ALA A 222 -25.12 -4.42 -31.90
N GLU A 223 -24.55 -3.27 -32.27
CA GLU A 223 -23.21 -2.86 -31.83
C GLU A 223 -23.26 -2.25 -30.43
N VAL A 224 -22.28 -2.61 -29.61
CA VAL A 224 -22.09 -2.13 -28.23
C VAL A 224 -20.75 -1.40 -28.17
N LEU A 225 -20.71 -0.26 -27.49
CA LEU A 225 -19.49 0.54 -27.36
C LEU A 225 -18.70 0.08 -26.13
N PRO A 226 -17.51 -0.52 -26.30
CA PRO A 226 -16.66 -0.86 -25.17
C PRO A 226 -15.83 0.36 -24.74
N SER A 227 -15.65 0.53 -23.43
CA SER A 227 -14.74 1.52 -22.86
C SER A 227 -13.76 0.84 -21.91
N ARG A 228 -12.48 1.18 -22.01
CA ARG A 228 -11.44 0.63 -21.14
C ARG A 228 -11.45 1.31 -19.77
N GLY A 229 -11.12 0.58 -18.72
CA GLY A 229 -10.95 1.12 -17.38
C GLY A 229 -12.09 0.78 -16.42
N LEU A 230 -11.84 1.08 -15.14
CA LEU A 230 -12.80 0.92 -14.06
C LEU A 230 -13.85 2.05 -14.04
N PRO A 231 -15.05 1.83 -13.50
CA PRO A 231 -16.04 2.89 -13.28
C PRO A 231 -15.43 4.07 -12.53
N GLU A 232 -15.78 5.32 -12.87
CA GLU A 232 -15.33 6.47 -12.08
C GLU A 232 -15.85 6.34 -10.64
N PRO A 233 -15.02 6.61 -9.62
CA PRO A 233 -15.47 6.58 -8.25
C PRO A 233 -16.58 7.62 -8.07
N SER A 234 -17.68 7.23 -7.44
CA SER A 234 -18.71 8.18 -7.03
C SER A 234 -18.08 9.21 -6.08
N PRO A 235 -18.29 10.53 -6.29
CA PRO A 235 -17.78 11.53 -5.37
C PRO A 235 -18.32 11.23 -3.96
N PRO A 236 -17.48 11.28 -2.92
CA PRO A 236 -17.93 11.00 -1.56
C PRO A 236 -19.01 12.01 -1.15
N VAL A 237 -20.17 11.48 -0.75
CA VAL A 237 -21.31 12.26 -0.24
C VAL A 237 -20.83 13.02 1.00
N GLY A 238 -20.81 14.35 0.96
CA GLY A 238 -20.48 15.20 2.10
C GLY A 238 -19.12 15.90 2.09
N THR A 239 -18.31 15.77 1.04
CA THR A 239 -17.06 16.57 0.93
C THR A 239 -17.32 17.95 0.32
N SER A 240 -17.76 18.89 1.16
CA SER A 240 -17.66 20.31 0.84
C SER A 240 -16.18 20.73 0.77
N ALA A 241 -15.77 21.20 -0.42
CA ALA A 241 -14.60 22.07 -0.66
C ALA A 241 -13.29 21.72 0.07
N GLY A 242 -12.51 20.78 -0.49
CA GLY A 242 -11.15 20.49 -0.06
C GLY A 242 -10.29 19.85 -1.16
N ALA A 243 -10.47 20.25 -2.42
CA ALA A 243 -9.77 19.67 -3.58
C ALA A 243 -8.22 19.73 -3.49
N LEU A 244 -7.67 20.62 -2.65
CA LEU A 244 -6.23 20.78 -2.45
C LEU A 244 -5.64 19.85 -1.37
N ASN A 245 -6.47 19.26 -0.49
CA ASN A 245 -5.99 18.36 0.57
C ASN A 245 -5.94 16.89 0.12
N GLY A 246 -6.67 16.52 -0.94
CA GLY A 246 -6.68 15.16 -1.47
C GLY A 246 -5.36 14.70 -2.08
N GLU A 247 -4.51 15.64 -2.55
CA GLU A 247 -3.16 15.35 -3.05
C GLU A 247 -2.20 14.92 -1.93
N TYR A 248 -2.47 15.33 -0.69
CA TYR A 248 -1.67 14.99 0.50
C TYR A 248 -2.16 13.73 1.21
N ASP A 249 -3.34 13.22 0.86
CA ASP A 249 -3.87 11.99 1.44
C ASP A 249 -3.15 10.76 0.84
N PHE A 250 -2.31 10.13 1.65
CA PHE A 250 -1.56 8.94 1.27
C PHE A 250 -2.46 7.81 0.80
N LEU A 251 -3.60 7.57 1.48
CA LEU A 251 -4.47 6.47 1.12
C LEU A 251 -5.07 6.69 -0.28
N ARG A 252 -5.52 7.91 -0.59
CA ARG A 252 -6.03 8.24 -1.93
C ARG A 252 -4.99 8.06 -3.02
N ARG A 253 -3.72 8.41 -2.75
CA ARG A 253 -2.62 8.17 -3.70
C ARG A 253 -2.42 6.68 -3.96
N VAL A 254 -2.42 5.86 -2.92
CA VAL A 254 -2.33 4.40 -3.06
C VAL A 254 -3.54 3.84 -3.81
N GLU A 255 -4.76 4.29 -3.48
CA GLU A 255 -5.98 3.87 -4.17
C GLU A 255 -5.93 4.20 -5.67
N GLN A 256 -5.47 5.42 -6.01
CA GLN A 256 -5.32 5.85 -7.40
C GLN A 256 -4.26 5.03 -8.13
N GLN A 257 -3.11 4.74 -7.51
CA GLN A 257 -2.08 3.88 -8.10
C GLN A 257 -2.58 2.47 -8.36
N VAL A 258 -3.31 1.88 -7.40
CA VAL A 258 -3.91 0.54 -7.57
C VAL A 258 -5.00 0.55 -8.65
N ARG A 259 -5.79 1.64 -8.74
CA ARG A 259 -6.76 1.85 -9.82
C ARG A 259 -6.07 1.85 -11.18
N GLU A 260 -5.02 2.65 -11.35
CA GLU A 260 -4.26 2.76 -12.60
C GLU A 260 -3.56 1.45 -12.99
N LEU A 261 -3.10 0.68 -12.00
CA LEU A 261 -2.47 -0.63 -12.23
C LEU A 261 -3.46 -1.62 -12.86
N TYR A 262 -4.69 -1.65 -12.35
CA TYR A 262 -5.69 -2.64 -12.75
C TYR A 262 -6.64 -2.17 -13.86
N ALA A 263 -6.91 -0.87 -13.98
CA ALA A 263 -7.81 -0.31 -14.99
C ALA A 263 -7.57 -0.84 -16.42
N PRO A 264 -6.32 -1.05 -16.89
CA PRO A 264 -6.07 -1.57 -18.24
C PRO A 264 -6.65 -2.97 -18.50
N ALA A 265 -6.91 -3.77 -17.48
CA ALA A 265 -7.48 -5.12 -17.55
C ALA A 265 -9.02 -5.15 -17.54
N PHE A 266 -9.66 -4.02 -17.25
CA PHE A 266 -11.12 -3.90 -17.18
C PHE A 266 -11.71 -3.28 -18.44
N VAL A 267 -12.83 -3.84 -18.90
CA VAL A 267 -13.61 -3.34 -20.03
C VAL A 267 -15.06 -3.17 -19.60
N ARG A 268 -15.61 -1.98 -19.78
CA ARG A 268 -17.00 -1.62 -19.51
C ARG A 268 -17.78 -1.57 -20.81
N LEU A 269 -19.04 -1.96 -20.77
CA LEU A 269 -19.93 -1.85 -21.92
C LEU A 269 -20.89 -0.67 -21.77
N THR A 270 -21.11 0.02 -22.87
CA THR A 270 -22.15 1.04 -22.98
C THR A 270 -22.95 0.77 -24.24
N GLY A 271 -24.27 0.73 -24.11
CA GLY A 271 -25.15 0.40 -25.22
C GLY A 271 -26.54 0.99 -25.03
N PRO A 272 -27.35 1.02 -26.10
CA PRO A 272 -28.71 1.53 -26.04
C PRO A 272 -29.55 0.76 -25.03
N ALA A 273 -30.30 1.48 -24.20
CA ALA A 273 -31.14 0.92 -23.15
C ALA A 273 -32.15 -0.08 -23.72
N GLY A 274 -32.39 -1.18 -23.00
CA GLY A 274 -33.36 -2.21 -23.40
C GLY A 274 -32.87 -3.25 -24.41
N THR A 275 -31.70 -3.07 -25.03
CA THR A 275 -31.15 -4.03 -26.02
C THR A 275 -30.84 -5.41 -25.41
N LEU A 276 -30.42 -5.45 -24.14
CA LEU A 276 -30.26 -6.72 -23.41
C LEU A 276 -31.59 -7.40 -23.13
N ALA A 277 -32.64 -6.63 -22.81
CA ALA A 277 -33.96 -7.16 -22.49
C ALA A 277 -34.69 -7.68 -23.75
N THR A 278 -34.38 -7.14 -24.93
CA THR A 278 -34.96 -7.60 -26.21
C THR A 278 -34.22 -8.78 -26.81
N TYR A 279 -33.01 -9.08 -26.34
CA TYR A 279 -32.21 -10.20 -26.85
C TYR A 279 -32.75 -11.52 -26.31
N VAL A 280 -33.04 -12.47 -27.22
CA VAL A 280 -33.48 -13.82 -26.85
C VAL A 280 -32.25 -14.71 -26.64
N PRO A 281 -32.01 -15.22 -25.41
CA PRO A 281 -30.88 -16.10 -25.13
C PRO A 281 -30.94 -17.39 -25.97
N ARG A 282 -29.78 -17.85 -26.45
CA ARG A 282 -29.66 -19.02 -27.34
C ARG A 282 -28.57 -19.96 -26.85
N PRO A 283 -28.67 -21.28 -27.09
CA PRO A 283 -27.63 -22.23 -26.68
C PRO A 283 -26.29 -21.96 -27.35
N TYR A 284 -26.31 -21.60 -28.64
CA TYR A 284 -25.15 -21.17 -29.40
C TYR A 284 -25.59 -20.23 -30.54
N PRO A 285 -24.71 -19.29 -30.97
CA PRO A 285 -24.96 -18.45 -32.13
C PRO A 285 -24.84 -19.26 -33.43
N ALA A 286 -25.61 -18.88 -34.46
CA ALA A 286 -25.65 -19.58 -35.75
C ALA A 286 -24.29 -19.57 -36.47
N GLU A 287 -23.49 -18.52 -36.27
CA GLU A 287 -22.15 -18.38 -36.84
C GLU A 287 -21.16 -19.39 -36.27
N LEU A 288 -21.27 -19.73 -34.98
CA LEU A 288 -20.48 -20.81 -34.38
C LEU A 288 -20.93 -22.18 -34.91
N ALA A 289 -22.22 -22.38 -35.17
CA ALA A 289 -22.71 -23.64 -35.75
C ALA A 289 -22.18 -23.90 -37.17
N ALA A 290 -21.78 -22.87 -37.90
CA ALA A 290 -21.16 -23.01 -39.22
C ALA A 290 -19.69 -23.46 -39.14
N ALA A 291 -19.00 -23.16 -38.04
CA ALA A 291 -17.57 -23.47 -37.85
C ALA A 291 -17.33 -24.87 -37.22
N PHE A 292 -18.33 -25.43 -36.54
CA PHE A 292 -18.22 -26.71 -35.82
C PHE A 292 -19.27 -27.70 -36.30
N ASP A 293 -18.90 -28.98 -36.40
CA ASP A 293 -19.85 -30.05 -36.72
C ASP A 293 -20.94 -30.14 -35.62
N PRO A 294 -22.23 -29.92 -35.96
CA PRO A 294 -23.32 -29.86 -34.97
C PRO A 294 -23.50 -31.14 -34.16
N ALA A 295 -23.10 -32.28 -34.73
CA ALA A 295 -23.35 -33.60 -34.18
C ALA A 295 -22.40 -34.00 -33.03
N THR A 296 -21.19 -33.45 -32.97
CA THR A 296 -20.15 -33.90 -32.01
C THR A 296 -19.57 -32.78 -31.16
N GLY A 297 -19.49 -31.53 -31.65
CA GLY A 297 -18.84 -30.44 -30.93
C GLY A 297 -19.74 -29.64 -29.98
N LEU A 298 -20.99 -29.39 -30.35
CA LEU A 298 -21.85 -28.41 -29.67
C LEU A 298 -22.87 -29.02 -28.69
N GLN A 299 -22.87 -30.36 -28.50
CA GLN A 299 -23.83 -31.05 -27.62
C GLN A 299 -23.77 -30.59 -26.16
N ALA A 300 -22.63 -30.09 -25.70
CA ALA A 300 -22.46 -29.62 -24.33
C ALA A 300 -23.09 -28.23 -24.06
N LEU A 301 -23.41 -27.47 -25.10
CA LEU A 301 -24.03 -26.15 -25.00
C LEU A 301 -25.55 -26.28 -25.09
N THR A 302 -26.18 -26.72 -24.00
CA THR A 302 -27.64 -26.91 -23.93
C THR A 302 -28.37 -25.73 -23.29
N GLN A 303 -27.68 -24.94 -22.48
CA GLN A 303 -28.27 -23.83 -21.73
C GLN A 303 -28.37 -22.57 -22.58
N PRO A 304 -29.50 -21.83 -22.53
CA PRO A 304 -29.65 -20.60 -23.28
C PRO A 304 -28.80 -19.48 -22.65
N LEU A 305 -27.83 -18.95 -23.40
CA LEU A 305 -26.90 -17.92 -22.96
C LEU A 305 -27.04 -16.64 -23.81
N THR A 306 -26.66 -15.52 -23.23
CA THR A 306 -26.50 -14.24 -23.93
C THR A 306 -25.10 -14.17 -24.51
N TRP A 307 -24.99 -14.07 -25.83
CA TRP A 307 -23.71 -14.17 -26.54
C TRP A 307 -23.24 -12.79 -27.01
N LEU A 308 -22.04 -12.42 -26.59
CA LEU A 308 -21.34 -11.23 -27.09
C LEU A 308 -20.20 -11.68 -28.02
N GLU A 309 -20.18 -11.13 -29.24
CA GLU A 309 -19.05 -11.27 -30.16
C GLU A 309 -18.09 -10.12 -29.93
N VAL A 310 -16.81 -10.42 -29.75
CA VAL A 310 -15.72 -9.46 -29.69
C VAL A 310 -14.77 -9.72 -30.84
N ARG A 311 -14.52 -8.70 -31.65
CA ARG A 311 -13.58 -8.77 -32.79
C ARG A 311 -12.25 -8.14 -32.42
N PHE A 312 -11.18 -8.88 -32.66
CA PHE A 312 -9.80 -8.45 -32.43
C PHE A 312 -9.01 -8.43 -33.75
N ALA A 313 -7.97 -7.59 -33.78
CA ALA A 313 -7.01 -7.55 -34.86
C ALA A 313 -6.35 -8.92 -35.11
N HIS A 314 -6.08 -9.26 -36.37
CA HIS A 314 -5.39 -10.50 -36.74
C HIS A 314 -3.95 -10.59 -36.17
N ALA A 315 -3.37 -9.46 -35.75
CA ALA A 315 -2.07 -9.42 -35.09
C ALA A 315 -2.04 -10.14 -33.72
N LEU A 316 -3.19 -10.34 -33.08
CA LEU A 316 -3.28 -11.09 -31.82
C LEU A 316 -3.11 -12.60 -32.11
N PRO A 317 -2.13 -13.28 -31.50
CA PRO A 317 -1.92 -14.71 -31.74
C PRO A 317 -3.08 -15.54 -31.13
N PRO A 318 -3.50 -16.65 -31.78
CA PRO A 318 -4.60 -17.47 -31.28
C PRO A 318 -4.31 -18.08 -29.89
N GLN A 319 -3.03 -18.32 -29.59
CA GLN A 319 -2.56 -18.79 -28.27
C GLN A 319 -2.97 -17.85 -27.12
N ALA A 320 -3.16 -16.56 -27.40
CA ALA A 320 -3.62 -15.62 -26.39
C ALA A 320 -5.01 -16.01 -25.85
N PHE A 321 -5.91 -16.55 -26.66
CA PHE A 321 -7.27 -16.90 -26.23
C PHE A 321 -7.33 -18.15 -25.36
N GLU A 322 -6.40 -19.08 -25.52
CA GLU A 322 -6.34 -20.30 -24.71
C GLU A 322 -6.17 -19.96 -23.23
N GLN A 323 -5.21 -19.09 -22.91
CA GLN A 323 -4.87 -18.71 -21.53
C GLN A 323 -5.68 -17.51 -20.99
N MET A 324 -6.49 -16.84 -21.81
CA MET A 324 -7.22 -15.61 -21.44
C MET A 324 -8.38 -15.88 -20.46
N VAL A 325 -8.26 -15.46 -19.20
CA VAL A 325 -9.39 -15.44 -18.26
C VAL A 325 -10.30 -14.27 -18.59
N CYS A 326 -11.61 -14.54 -18.70
CA CYS A 326 -12.65 -13.52 -18.84
C CYS A 326 -13.73 -13.77 -17.79
N ALA A 327 -13.95 -12.79 -16.91
CA ALA A 327 -14.86 -12.90 -15.78
C ALA A 327 -15.71 -11.64 -15.59
N LEU A 328 -16.91 -11.81 -15.04
CA LEU A 328 -17.80 -10.74 -14.57
C LEU A 328 -17.69 -10.57 -13.05
N ASN A 329 -18.21 -9.46 -12.54
CA ASN A 329 -18.29 -9.14 -11.10
C ASN A 329 -16.93 -9.13 -10.40
N CYS A 330 -15.92 -8.65 -11.11
CA CYS A 330 -14.57 -8.54 -10.61
C CYS A 330 -14.30 -7.11 -10.15
N PHE A 331 -13.58 -6.96 -9.04
CA PHE A 331 -13.23 -5.66 -8.49
C PHE A 331 -11.87 -5.73 -7.78
N PRO A 332 -11.04 -4.68 -7.87
CA PRO A 332 -9.84 -4.59 -7.06
C PRO A 332 -10.18 -4.52 -5.57
N VAL A 333 -9.40 -5.24 -4.77
CA VAL A 333 -9.49 -5.24 -3.30
C VAL A 333 -8.16 -4.81 -2.69
N LEU A 334 -8.25 -4.13 -1.55
CA LEU A 334 -7.12 -3.71 -0.72
C LEU A 334 -7.15 -4.45 0.60
N ASN A 335 -5.98 -4.83 1.12
CA ASN A 335 -5.82 -5.33 2.47
C ASN A 335 -5.94 -4.14 3.44
N ARG A 336 -7.17 -3.85 3.85
CA ARG A 336 -7.47 -2.86 4.86
C ARG A 336 -8.70 -3.28 5.66
N ARG A 337 -8.63 -3.09 6.97
CA ARG A 337 -9.70 -3.36 7.93
C ARG A 337 -10.30 -2.05 8.43
N LEU A 338 -11.63 -1.96 8.44
CA LEU A 338 -12.31 -0.80 8.99
C LEU A 338 -12.59 -1.01 10.47
N HIS A 339 -12.16 -0.06 11.28
CA HIS A 339 -12.51 0.04 12.69
C HIS A 339 -13.50 1.19 12.88
N LYS A 340 -14.60 0.93 13.56
CA LYS A 340 -15.60 1.94 13.96
C LYS A 340 -15.63 2.00 15.48
N VAL A 341 -15.24 3.14 16.04
CA VAL A 341 -15.18 3.32 17.50
C VAL A 341 -15.95 4.57 17.89
N LEU A 342 -16.81 4.44 18.91
CA LEU A 342 -17.54 5.55 19.48
C LEU A 342 -16.81 6.05 20.73
N PHE A 343 -16.58 7.35 20.80
CA PHE A 343 -15.93 8.01 21.92
C PHE A 343 -16.75 9.16 22.47
N ARG A 344 -16.69 9.36 23.78
CA ARG A 344 -17.29 10.52 24.45
C ARG A 344 -16.24 11.61 24.64
N LEU A 345 -16.56 12.83 24.23
CA LEU A 345 -15.66 13.97 24.39
C LEU A 345 -15.51 14.37 25.87
N GLN A 346 -14.34 14.88 26.21
CA GLN A 346 -13.95 15.35 27.53
C GLN A 346 -13.60 16.86 27.50
N PRO A 347 -13.77 17.59 28.61
CA PRO A 347 -13.51 19.04 28.68
C PRO A 347 -12.06 19.49 28.59
N ALA A 348 -11.10 18.62 28.89
CA ALA A 348 -9.70 19.00 28.98
C ALA A 348 -8.91 18.62 27.73
N LEU A 349 -8.79 17.32 27.45
CA LEU A 349 -7.94 16.80 26.39
C LEU A 349 -8.62 15.63 25.68
N ASN A 350 -8.90 15.81 24.39
CA ASN A 350 -9.50 14.80 23.55
C ASN A 350 -8.43 14.10 22.71
N LEU A 351 -7.63 13.24 23.36
CA LEU A 351 -6.57 12.47 22.73
C LEU A 351 -6.98 11.00 22.64
N PHE A 352 -7.11 10.47 21.42
CA PHE A 352 -7.57 9.11 21.18
C PHE A 352 -6.44 8.24 20.62
N PRO A 353 -6.00 7.20 21.35
CA PRO A 353 -5.07 6.22 20.81
C PRO A 353 -5.78 5.32 19.79
N LEU A 354 -5.19 5.17 18.61
CA LEU A 354 -5.68 4.28 17.56
C LEU A 354 -5.12 2.87 17.78
N VAL A 355 -5.62 2.21 18.83
CA VAL A 355 -5.15 0.87 19.22
C VAL A 355 -5.74 -0.18 18.29
N SER A 356 -4.89 -0.81 17.49
CA SER A 356 -5.22 -1.96 16.65
C SER A 356 -4.07 -2.97 16.68
N GLU A 357 -4.38 -4.26 16.49
CA GLU A 357 -3.35 -5.31 16.34
C GLU A 357 -2.54 -5.10 15.05
N GLU A 358 -3.21 -4.59 14.02
CA GLU A 358 -2.64 -4.26 12.72
C GLU A 358 -2.12 -2.82 12.72
N PRO A 359 -1.02 -2.52 12.00
CA PRO A 359 -0.56 -1.15 11.86
C PRO A 359 -1.63 -0.22 11.26
N PHE A 360 -1.79 0.96 11.87
CA PHE A 360 -2.65 2.03 11.37
C PHE A 360 -2.25 2.46 9.94
N LEU A 361 -3.26 2.66 9.08
CA LEU A 361 -3.12 3.09 7.68
C LEU A 361 -3.59 4.54 7.48
N ALA A 362 -4.85 4.84 7.75
CA ALA A 362 -5.42 6.17 7.52
C ALA A 362 -6.71 6.39 8.32
N VAL A 363 -7.06 7.65 8.59
CA VAL A 363 -8.37 8.03 9.13
C VAL A 363 -9.36 8.06 7.96
N ARG A 364 -10.52 7.43 8.12
CA ARG A 364 -11.59 7.48 7.11
C ARG A 364 -12.44 8.73 7.33
N ASP A 365 -13.19 8.73 8.43
CA ASP A 365 -14.13 9.77 8.77
C ASP A 365 -14.20 9.94 10.29
N VAL A 366 -14.46 11.17 10.70
CA VAL A 366 -14.66 11.53 12.10
C VAL A 366 -15.90 12.41 12.15
N TYR A 367 -16.96 11.93 12.79
CA TYR A 367 -18.22 12.66 12.83
C TYR A 367 -18.90 12.52 14.19
N SER A 368 -19.56 13.58 14.61
CA SER A 368 -20.31 13.62 15.86
C SER A 368 -21.67 12.92 15.73
N LEU A 369 -22.30 12.54 16.85
CA LEU A 369 -23.69 12.06 16.84
C LEU A 369 -24.67 13.13 16.34
N SER A 370 -24.33 14.41 16.52
CA SER A 370 -25.02 15.56 15.92
C SER A 370 -24.77 15.73 14.41
N ASN A 371 -24.08 14.77 13.78
CA ASN A 371 -23.76 14.73 12.35
C ASN A 371 -22.81 15.85 11.87
N VAL A 372 -22.02 16.43 12.79
CA VAL A 372 -20.94 17.37 12.48
C VAL A 372 -19.69 16.58 12.09
N ALA A 373 -19.18 16.80 10.87
CA ALA A 373 -17.97 16.17 10.37
C ALA A 373 -16.73 16.98 10.78
N TYR A 374 -15.75 16.32 11.39
CA TYR A 374 -14.47 16.91 11.76
C TYR A 374 -13.50 16.86 10.58
N ARG A 375 -12.83 17.97 10.30
CA ARG A 375 -11.83 18.05 9.21
C ARG A 375 -10.40 17.95 9.72
N SER A 376 -9.49 17.42 8.91
CA SER A 376 -8.06 17.44 9.25
C SER A 376 -7.58 18.89 9.40
N THR A 377 -6.92 19.21 10.51
CA THR A 377 -6.40 20.55 10.77
C THR A 377 -5.29 20.89 9.77
N THR A 378 -5.43 22.00 9.04
CA THR A 378 -4.36 22.56 8.22
C THR A 378 -3.43 23.47 9.04
N LEU A 379 -2.27 23.84 8.49
CA LEU A 379 -1.35 24.79 9.16
C LEU A 379 -2.03 26.14 9.44
N ASN A 380 -2.95 26.58 8.58
CA ASN A 380 -3.72 27.81 8.76
C ASN A 380 -4.77 27.66 9.88
N ASP A 381 -5.48 26.52 9.93
CA ASP A 381 -6.46 26.23 10.99
C ASP A 381 -5.83 26.23 12.40
N LEU A 382 -4.56 25.83 12.49
CA LEU A 382 -3.79 25.84 13.74
C LEU A 382 -3.50 27.26 14.25
N ALA A 383 -3.30 28.21 13.34
CA ALA A 383 -3.06 29.62 13.67
C ALA A 383 -4.36 30.36 14.05
N GLU A 384 -5.47 30.00 13.41
CA GLU A 384 -6.79 30.62 13.65
C GLU A 384 -7.58 30.00 14.80
N GLY A 385 -7.11 28.88 15.36
CA GLY A 385 -7.79 28.19 16.46
C GLY A 385 -9.12 27.55 16.04
N ALA A 386 -9.20 27.08 14.79
CA ALA A 386 -10.44 26.53 14.24
C ALA A 386 -10.97 25.33 15.06
N THR A 387 -12.26 25.38 15.37
CA THR A 387 -13.02 24.29 16.00
C THR A 387 -13.47 23.26 14.96
N ASP A 388 -13.89 22.09 15.42
CA ASP A 388 -14.31 20.93 14.62
C ASP A 388 -13.21 20.39 13.70
N THR A 389 -11.99 20.39 14.23
CA THR A 389 -10.81 19.86 13.53
C THR A 389 -10.17 18.70 14.29
N TYR A 390 -9.48 17.83 13.55
CA TYR A 390 -8.66 16.77 14.13
C TYR A 390 -7.21 16.85 13.65
N THR A 391 -6.27 16.55 14.54
CA THR A 391 -4.86 16.35 14.17
C THR A 391 -4.47 14.90 14.39
N LEU A 392 -4.04 14.22 13.33
CA LEU A 392 -3.39 12.93 13.42
C LEU A 392 -1.92 13.15 13.81
N ARG A 393 -1.49 12.49 14.87
CA ARG A 393 -0.11 12.54 15.36
C ARG A 393 0.46 11.13 15.26
N THR A 394 1.16 10.88 14.16
CA THR A 394 1.80 9.59 13.83
C THR A 394 3.13 9.39 14.56
N HIS A 395 3.79 10.48 14.94
CA HIS A 395 5.08 10.48 15.65
C HIS A 395 5.01 11.24 16.96
N GLY A 396 5.82 10.76 17.92
CA GLY A 396 5.99 11.26 19.28
C GLY A 396 5.86 12.78 19.43
N VAL A 397 4.67 13.21 19.85
CA VAL A 397 4.50 14.52 20.51
C VAL A 397 4.94 14.46 21.97
N GLY A 398 5.12 13.27 22.53
CA GLY A 398 6.02 13.12 23.67
C GLY A 398 7.45 13.30 23.20
N ARG A 399 8.28 13.95 24.02
CA ARG A 399 9.75 13.75 24.03
C ARG A 399 10.16 12.29 24.35
N PHE A 400 9.25 11.36 24.08
CA PHE A 400 9.08 10.05 24.66
C PHE A 400 8.50 9.18 23.54
N ASP A 401 9.37 8.54 22.76
CA ASP A 401 8.98 7.29 22.10
C ASP A 401 8.43 6.36 23.20
N THR A 402 7.48 5.46 22.95
CA THR A 402 6.96 4.60 24.04
C THR A 402 8.08 3.76 24.69
N ARG A 403 9.16 3.52 23.94
CA ARG A 403 10.44 3.00 24.43
C ARG A 403 11.21 4.04 25.26
N THR A 404 11.49 5.22 24.71
CA THR A 404 12.21 6.32 25.38
C THR A 404 11.46 6.93 26.56
N GLY A 405 10.13 6.87 26.61
CA GLY A 405 9.28 7.34 27.70
C GLY A 405 9.24 6.38 28.85
N ARG A 406 9.27 5.08 28.57
CA ARG A 406 9.45 4.05 29.58
C ARG A 406 10.90 4.01 30.07
N GLU A 407 11.87 4.15 29.18
CA GLU A 407 13.29 4.28 29.52
C GLU A 407 13.52 5.54 30.34
N ALA A 408 13.04 6.72 29.92
CA ALA A 408 13.14 7.95 30.70
C ALA A 408 12.35 7.89 32.01
N LEU A 409 11.18 7.23 32.06
CA LEU A 409 10.50 6.96 33.32
C LEU A 409 11.34 6.04 34.20
N ARG A 410 11.94 4.97 33.67
CA ARG A 410 12.84 4.08 34.42
C ARG A 410 14.09 4.81 34.90
N GLU A 411 14.70 5.65 34.08
CA GLU A 411 15.81 6.53 34.46
C GLU A 411 15.38 7.49 35.57
N LEU A 412 14.19 8.09 35.50
CA LEU A 412 13.64 8.93 36.56
C LEU A 412 13.36 8.14 37.84
N LEU A 413 12.84 6.91 37.72
CA LEU A 413 12.55 6.01 38.85
C LEU A 413 13.87 5.58 39.52
N GLU A 414 14.90 5.28 38.74
CA GLU A 414 16.26 4.96 39.22
C GLU A 414 16.90 6.18 39.88
N LEU A 415 16.85 7.35 39.23
CA LEU A 415 17.35 8.61 39.79
C LEU A 415 16.65 8.93 41.12
N LEU A 416 15.33 8.81 41.19
CA LEU A 416 14.56 9.02 42.43
C LEU A 416 14.95 8.02 43.52
N ARG A 417 15.28 6.77 43.17
CA ARG A 417 15.80 5.77 44.12
C ARG A 417 17.19 6.12 44.62
N ASP A 418 18.07 6.56 43.74
CA ASP A 418 19.44 6.92 44.10
C ASP A 418 19.46 8.20 44.96
N GLU A 419 18.64 9.19 44.62
CA GLU A 419 18.42 10.38 45.45
C GLU A 419 17.82 10.00 46.82
N SER A 420 16.79 9.12 46.85
CA SER A 420 16.18 8.60 48.09
C SER A 420 17.20 7.93 49.01
N ARG A 421 18.12 7.14 48.45
CA ARG A 421 19.23 6.51 49.17
C ARG A 421 20.22 7.55 49.70
N ALA A 422 20.57 8.55 48.89
CA ALA A 422 21.43 9.65 49.31
C ALA A 422 20.80 10.48 50.45
N PHE A 423 19.49 10.74 50.40
CA PHE A 423 18.76 11.46 51.44
C PHE A 423 18.59 10.65 52.73
N SER A 424 18.43 9.32 52.62
CA SER A 424 18.37 8.43 53.79
C SER A 424 19.71 8.40 54.55
N ALA A 425 20.84 8.53 53.83
CA ALA A 425 22.17 8.66 54.43
C ALA A 425 22.39 10.03 55.12
N ALA A 426 21.62 11.07 54.77
CA ALA A 426 21.72 12.42 55.33
C ALA A 426 20.95 12.61 56.66
N GLY A 427 20.19 11.61 57.12
CA GLY A 427 19.65 11.53 58.48
C GLY A 427 18.52 12.51 58.82
N SER A 428 17.27 12.13 58.55
CA SER A 428 16.10 12.63 59.30
C SER A 428 14.94 11.62 59.29
N ASP A 429 14.45 11.22 60.47
CA ASP A 429 13.45 10.16 60.64
C ASP A 429 12.09 10.48 59.99
N PHE A 430 11.78 11.76 59.79
CA PHE A 430 10.55 12.22 59.13
C PHE A 430 10.55 11.95 57.61
N VAL A 431 11.73 11.93 56.98
CA VAL A 431 11.86 11.69 55.54
C VAL A 431 11.73 10.18 55.23
N GLY A 432 12.10 9.31 56.17
CA GLY A 432 12.04 7.85 55.98
C GLY A 432 10.64 7.24 55.86
N SER A 433 9.57 7.91 56.34
CA SER A 433 8.19 7.46 56.10
C SER A 433 7.68 7.86 54.72
N VAL A 434 7.94 9.10 54.30
CA VAL A 434 7.58 9.63 52.97
C VAL A 434 8.35 8.89 51.87
N LEU A 435 9.62 8.57 52.10
CA LEU A 435 10.42 7.75 51.18
C LEU A 435 9.85 6.34 51.01
N ARG A 436 9.35 5.72 52.09
CA ARG A 436 8.70 4.39 52.02
C ARG A 436 7.38 4.42 51.26
N GLU A 437 6.58 5.48 51.40
CA GLU A 437 5.37 5.68 50.59
C GLU A 437 5.71 5.93 49.13
N LEU A 438 6.75 6.72 48.85
CA LEU A 438 7.26 6.93 47.50
C LEU A 438 7.70 5.60 46.88
N ASP A 439 8.50 4.79 47.57
CA ASP A 439 8.96 3.47 47.09
C ASP A 439 7.78 2.52 46.81
N GLN A 440 6.74 2.51 47.64
CA GLN A 440 5.53 1.71 47.39
C GLN A 440 4.74 2.21 46.18
N ASN A 441 4.61 3.53 46.01
CA ASN A 441 3.96 4.11 44.84
C ASN A 441 4.80 3.87 43.57
N LEU A 442 6.12 3.93 43.68
CA LEU A 442 7.10 3.60 42.64
C LEU A 442 6.89 2.17 42.13
N ALA A 443 6.87 1.20 43.05
CA ALA A 443 6.71 -0.21 42.73
C ALA A 443 5.34 -0.52 42.10
N ARG A 444 4.27 0.12 42.57
CA ARG A 444 2.93 0.00 41.96
C ARG A 444 2.88 0.58 40.54
N LEU A 445 3.63 1.66 40.30
CA LEU A 445 3.72 2.28 38.99
C LEU A 445 4.50 1.40 38.02
N GLU A 446 5.63 0.82 38.46
CA GLU A 446 6.40 -0.20 37.71
C GLU A 446 5.53 -1.41 37.35
N GLU A 447 4.80 -1.98 38.31
CA GLU A 447 3.94 -3.17 38.07
C GLU A 447 2.84 -2.88 37.03
N ARG A 448 2.25 -1.69 37.04
CA ARG A 448 1.27 -1.25 36.02
C ARG A 448 1.93 -0.98 34.66
N LEU A 449 3.15 -0.45 34.66
CA LEU A 449 3.91 -0.20 33.44
C LEU A 449 4.27 -1.52 32.74
N ASP A 450 4.70 -2.53 33.50
CA ASP A 450 5.11 -3.84 32.99
C ASP A 450 3.93 -4.72 32.53
N ARG A 451 2.74 -4.58 33.13
CA ARG A 451 1.50 -5.24 32.66
C ARG A 451 1.02 -4.73 31.30
N THR A 452 1.43 -3.53 30.90
CA THR A 452 1.03 -2.89 29.61
C THR A 452 2.04 -3.22 28.48
N ARG A 453 2.65 -4.42 28.53
CA ARG A 453 3.66 -4.92 27.58
C ARG A 453 3.17 -5.10 26.13
N ALA A 454 1.87 -5.00 25.87
CA ALA A 454 1.25 -5.43 24.61
C ALA A 454 1.37 -4.45 23.42
N ALA A 455 1.85 -3.22 23.61
CA ALA A 455 2.05 -2.29 22.49
C ALA A 455 3.55 -2.18 22.15
N GLU A 456 4.05 -3.13 21.36
CA GLU A 456 5.40 -3.07 20.78
C GLU A 456 5.51 -2.01 19.66
N GLN A 457 4.37 -1.53 19.16
CA GLN A 457 4.32 -0.53 18.09
C GLN A 457 3.88 0.84 18.63
N PRO A 458 4.49 1.94 18.15
CA PRO A 458 4.03 3.29 18.46
C PRO A 458 2.60 3.45 17.92
N VAL A 459 1.66 3.62 18.85
CA VAL A 459 0.23 3.81 18.55
C VAL A 459 0.03 5.27 18.15
N PRO A 460 -0.48 5.57 16.94
CA PRO A 460 -0.78 6.95 16.57
C PRO A 460 -1.96 7.48 17.40
N TYR A 461 -1.95 8.78 17.68
CA TYR A 461 -3.01 9.43 18.45
C TYR A 461 -3.72 10.46 17.59
N LEU A 462 -5.04 10.51 17.75
CA LEU A 462 -5.89 11.53 17.14
C LEU A 462 -6.26 12.56 18.20
N LEU A 463 -5.91 13.83 17.98
CA LEU A 463 -6.31 14.93 18.87
C LEU A 463 -7.49 15.66 18.23
N LEU A 464 -8.65 15.62 18.89
CA LEU A 464 -9.86 16.33 18.47
C LEU A 464 -9.94 17.71 19.14
N ARG A 465 -10.39 18.70 18.37
CA ARG A 465 -10.76 20.04 18.84
C ARG A 465 -12.24 20.28 18.57
N PRO A 466 -13.14 19.79 19.43
CA PRO A 466 -14.57 19.98 19.25
C PRO A 466 -14.99 21.41 19.58
N GLN A 467 -16.01 21.92 18.88
CA GLN A 467 -16.76 23.10 19.35
C GLN A 467 -17.60 22.75 20.59
N ASP A 468 -18.32 21.62 20.54
CA ASP A 468 -19.18 21.13 21.61
C ASP A 468 -18.54 19.96 22.37
N VAL A 469 -18.16 20.22 23.61
CA VAL A 469 -17.43 19.29 24.49
C VAL A 469 -18.28 18.14 25.03
N ASN A 470 -19.61 18.26 25.00
CA ASN A 470 -20.53 17.30 25.60
C ASN A 470 -21.06 16.23 24.62
N ASP A 471 -20.58 16.22 23.38
CA ASP A 471 -21.03 15.28 22.36
C ASP A 471 -20.19 13.97 22.35
N SER A 472 -20.69 12.97 21.65
CA SER A 472 -19.93 11.76 21.32
C SER A 472 -19.60 11.72 19.84
N VAL A 473 -18.41 11.24 19.52
CA VAL A 473 -17.84 11.23 18.18
C VAL A 473 -17.58 9.79 17.74
N HIS A 474 -18.05 9.46 16.55
CA HIS A 474 -17.67 8.26 15.82
C HIS A 474 -16.36 8.51 15.09
N LEU A 475 -15.39 7.66 15.37
CA LEU A 475 -14.09 7.63 14.72
C LEU A 475 -14.00 6.36 13.87
N GLU A 476 -13.78 6.56 12.58
CA GLU A 476 -13.58 5.48 11.63
C GLU A 476 -12.18 5.54 11.04
N TYR A 477 -11.44 4.43 11.12
CA TYR A 477 -10.08 4.38 10.61
C TYR A 477 -9.74 3.01 10.00
N TRP A 478 -8.75 3.02 9.12
CA TRP A 478 -8.22 1.86 8.43
C TRP A 478 -6.93 1.37 9.09
N SER A 479 -6.80 0.05 9.23
CA SER A 479 -5.53 -0.63 9.51
C SER A 479 -5.17 -1.58 8.37
N SER A 480 -3.90 -1.96 8.24
CA SER A 480 -3.44 -2.88 7.21
C SER A 480 -2.28 -3.75 7.70
N ASN A 481 -2.28 -5.02 7.29
CA ASN A 481 -1.19 -5.96 7.58
C ASN A 481 0.04 -5.75 6.67
N GLY A 482 -0.06 -4.91 5.64
CA GLY A 482 1.07 -4.60 4.74
C GLY A 482 1.64 -5.84 4.05
N GLU A 483 2.94 -6.11 4.24
CA GLU A 483 3.65 -7.22 3.61
C GLU A 483 3.11 -8.60 4.00
N ALA A 484 2.60 -8.77 5.23
CA ALA A 484 2.02 -10.03 5.70
C ALA A 484 0.80 -10.49 4.90
N ALA A 485 0.14 -9.57 4.18
CA ALA A 485 -1.00 -9.88 3.33
C ALA A 485 -0.64 -10.24 1.88
N ASN A 486 0.66 -10.27 1.52
CA ASN A 486 1.12 -10.70 0.20
C ASN A 486 1.07 -12.23 0.05
N ARG A 487 1.20 -12.70 -1.20
CA ARG A 487 1.34 -14.13 -1.56
C ARG A 487 0.13 -15.00 -1.22
N LEU A 488 -1.06 -14.43 -1.06
CA LEU A 488 -2.29 -15.21 -1.06
C LEU A 488 -2.50 -15.81 -2.45
N ALA A 489 -2.80 -17.10 -2.51
CA ALA A 489 -2.96 -17.81 -3.76
C ALA A 489 -4.22 -17.33 -4.52
N ALA A 490 -4.11 -17.25 -5.86
CA ALA A 490 -5.28 -17.07 -6.71
C ALA A 490 -6.23 -18.26 -6.50
N GLY A 491 -7.52 -17.98 -6.41
CA GLY A 491 -8.58 -18.94 -6.09
C GLY A 491 -8.93 -19.05 -4.60
N SER A 492 -8.20 -18.39 -3.70
CA SER A 492 -8.54 -18.41 -2.27
C SER A 492 -9.91 -17.79 -2.01
N GLN A 493 -10.75 -18.49 -1.25
CA GLN A 493 -12.07 -18.00 -0.83
C GLN A 493 -11.95 -17.01 0.33
N LEU A 494 -12.75 -15.95 0.27
CA LEU A 494 -12.87 -14.95 1.32
C LEU A 494 -14.25 -15.09 1.98
N ARG A 495 -14.28 -15.10 3.31
CA ARG A 495 -15.52 -15.08 4.08
C ARG A 495 -16.08 -13.67 4.08
N ILE A 496 -17.38 -13.53 3.91
CA ILE A 496 -18.05 -12.23 3.96
C ILE A 496 -18.26 -11.86 5.42
N HIS A 497 -17.68 -10.74 5.87
CA HIS A 497 -17.89 -10.22 7.22
C HIS A 497 -19.17 -9.38 7.28
N ASP A 498 -19.28 -8.42 6.35
CA ASP A 498 -20.43 -7.52 6.23
C ASP A 498 -21.03 -7.62 4.83
N GLY A 499 -22.30 -8.03 4.73
CA GLY A 499 -23.07 -8.00 3.47
C GLY A 499 -23.72 -9.33 3.07
N HIS A 500 -24.97 -9.54 3.48
CA HIS A 500 -25.74 -10.75 3.14
C HIS A 500 -26.21 -10.83 1.67
N TYR A 501 -25.85 -9.85 0.85
CA TYR A 501 -26.24 -9.72 -0.57
C TYR A 501 -25.28 -10.45 -1.54
N LEU A 502 -24.19 -11.03 -1.04
CA LEU A 502 -23.25 -11.85 -1.81
C LEU A 502 -23.30 -13.32 -1.38
N ASP A 503 -23.04 -14.23 -2.32
CA ASP A 503 -22.94 -15.67 -2.04
C ASP A 503 -21.52 -16.15 -1.80
N GLU A 504 -20.62 -15.83 -2.74
CA GLU A 504 -19.24 -16.31 -2.73
C GLU A 504 -18.32 -15.17 -3.16
N VAL A 505 -17.19 -15.02 -2.48
CA VAL A 505 -16.13 -14.08 -2.82
C VAL A 505 -14.80 -14.84 -2.87
N ARG A 506 -14.03 -14.61 -3.93
CA ARG A 506 -12.76 -15.32 -4.18
C ARG A 506 -11.74 -14.42 -4.84
N LEU A 507 -10.46 -14.64 -4.57
CA LEU A 507 -9.39 -13.94 -5.25
C LEU A 507 -9.16 -14.54 -6.65
N LEU A 508 -9.06 -13.70 -7.68
CA LEU A 508 -8.68 -14.11 -9.04
C LEU A 508 -7.18 -13.95 -9.29
N SER A 509 -6.54 -12.99 -8.63
CA SER A 509 -5.11 -12.77 -8.69
C SER A 509 -4.47 -12.96 -7.32
N THR A 510 -3.19 -13.32 -7.30
CA THR A 510 -2.45 -13.42 -6.04
C THR A 510 -2.25 -12.03 -5.42
N THR A 511 -2.25 -11.90 -4.10
CA THR A 511 -2.02 -10.59 -3.46
C THR A 511 -0.57 -10.14 -3.55
N SER A 512 -0.36 -8.86 -3.85
CA SER A 512 0.96 -8.23 -3.97
C SER A 512 0.94 -6.75 -3.58
N GLY A 513 2.11 -6.13 -3.56
CA GLY A 513 2.27 -4.68 -3.34
C GLY A 513 2.17 -4.23 -1.88
N GLY A 514 1.89 -5.14 -0.95
CA GLY A 514 1.92 -4.84 0.47
C GLY A 514 3.35 -4.57 0.93
N ARG A 515 3.55 -3.48 1.69
CA ARG A 515 4.84 -3.15 2.30
C ARG A 515 4.65 -2.81 3.78
N GLU A 516 5.61 -3.18 4.59
CA GLU A 516 5.68 -2.71 5.98
C GLU A 516 5.95 -1.20 6.05
N ARG A 517 5.96 -0.67 7.27
CA ARG A 517 6.38 0.72 7.50
C ARG A 517 7.83 0.90 7.02
N PRO A 518 8.14 2.02 6.34
CA PRO A 518 9.45 2.23 5.75
C PRO A 518 10.53 2.25 6.83
N ARG A 519 11.57 1.43 6.64
CA ARG A 519 12.74 1.40 7.53
C ARG A 519 13.51 2.73 7.47
N PRO A 520 14.33 3.09 8.47
CA PRO A 520 15.07 4.35 8.47
C PRO A 520 15.87 4.61 7.18
N GLU A 521 16.49 3.57 6.60
CA GLU A 521 17.21 3.66 5.33
C GLU A 521 16.28 3.99 4.15
N GLU A 522 15.15 3.31 4.04
CA GLU A 522 14.13 3.55 3.00
C GLU A 522 13.48 4.91 3.14
N ARG A 523 13.31 5.41 4.37
CA ARG A 523 12.86 6.79 4.64
C ARG A 523 13.81 7.78 4.01
N THR A 524 15.14 7.57 4.07
CA THR A 524 16.09 8.49 3.42
C THR A 524 15.91 8.54 1.91
N HIS A 525 15.62 7.40 1.27
CA HIS A 525 15.33 7.32 -0.16
C HIS A 525 14.00 8.00 -0.53
N ALA A 526 12.95 7.75 0.25
CA ALA A 526 11.66 8.41 0.08
C ALA A 526 11.77 9.93 0.24
N LEU A 527 12.53 10.39 1.24
CA LEU A 527 12.77 11.81 1.48
C LEU A 527 13.55 12.45 0.34
N ARG A 528 14.58 11.76 -0.18
CA ARG A 528 15.34 12.20 -1.36
C ARG A 528 14.44 12.32 -2.58
N ARG A 529 13.55 11.34 -2.83
CA ARG A 529 12.57 11.42 -3.92
C ARG A 529 11.70 12.65 -3.77
N ASN A 530 11.08 12.83 -2.60
CA ASN A 530 10.11 13.90 -2.42
C ASN A 530 10.76 15.30 -2.47
N LEU A 531 12.02 15.45 -2.00
CA LEU A 531 12.76 16.72 -2.10
C LEU A 531 13.15 17.07 -3.53
N LEU A 532 13.53 16.08 -4.35
CA LEU A 532 13.95 16.30 -5.74
C LEU A 532 12.76 16.46 -6.69
N ALA A 533 11.79 15.56 -6.60
CA ALA A 533 10.71 15.43 -7.59
C ALA A 533 9.42 16.15 -7.19
N ARG A 534 9.16 16.41 -5.90
CA ARG A 534 7.86 16.95 -5.40
C ARG A 534 6.65 16.30 -6.11
N ASN A 535 6.63 14.97 -6.18
CA ASN A 535 5.64 14.12 -6.88
C ASN A 535 5.55 14.29 -8.42
N ARG A 536 6.51 14.95 -9.08
CA ARG A 536 6.60 15.06 -10.54
C ARG A 536 7.99 14.68 -11.05
N LEU A 537 8.03 13.75 -12.00
CA LEU A 537 9.28 13.27 -12.58
C LEU A 537 9.61 14.07 -13.85
N VAL A 538 10.71 14.84 -13.79
CA VAL A 538 11.14 15.70 -14.91
C VAL A 538 12.54 15.33 -15.37
N THR A 539 13.47 15.09 -14.45
CA THR A 539 14.87 14.80 -14.74
C THR A 539 15.20 13.31 -14.61
N LEU A 540 16.33 12.89 -15.21
CA LEU A 540 16.84 11.52 -15.07
C LEU A 540 17.18 11.18 -13.60
N ALA A 541 17.59 12.18 -12.82
CA ALA A 541 17.87 12.01 -11.40
C ALA A 541 16.59 11.74 -10.60
N ASP A 542 15.48 12.39 -10.97
CA ASP A 542 14.17 12.17 -10.33
C ASP A 542 13.68 10.75 -10.60
N ILE A 543 13.81 10.27 -11.85
CA ILE A 543 13.45 8.89 -12.23
C ILE A 543 14.27 7.89 -11.42
N ARG A 544 15.59 8.11 -11.32
CA ARG A 544 16.47 7.26 -10.50
C ARG A 544 16.04 7.27 -9.03
N ALA A 545 15.77 8.46 -8.46
CA ALA A 545 15.32 8.58 -7.08
C ALA A 545 13.97 7.89 -6.84
N ALA A 546 13.06 7.94 -7.80
CA ALA A 546 11.78 7.22 -7.75
C ALA A 546 11.97 5.70 -7.73
N CYS A 547 12.84 5.15 -8.60
CA CYS A 547 13.15 3.71 -8.58
C CYS A 547 13.73 3.26 -7.23
N TRP A 548 14.64 4.05 -6.64
CA TRP A 548 15.21 3.74 -5.32
C TRP A 548 14.18 3.88 -4.18
N ALA A 549 13.26 4.81 -4.26
CA ALA A 549 12.21 4.95 -3.24
C ALA A 549 11.18 3.81 -3.29
N GLU A 550 10.87 3.28 -4.48
CA GLU A 550 9.89 2.20 -4.63
C GLU A 550 10.47 0.81 -4.31
N LEU A 551 11.69 0.51 -4.77
CA LEU A 551 12.27 -0.84 -4.64
C LEU A 551 13.36 -0.92 -3.56
N GLY A 552 13.89 0.22 -3.11
CA GLY A 552 14.79 0.32 -1.96
C GLY A 552 15.92 -0.71 -1.97
N THR A 553 15.91 -1.54 -0.93
CA THR A 553 16.92 -2.57 -0.63
C THR A 553 16.95 -3.73 -1.64
N HIS A 554 15.96 -3.86 -2.51
CA HIS A 554 15.92 -4.90 -3.54
C HIS A 554 16.76 -4.58 -4.79
N LEU A 555 17.27 -3.35 -4.92
CA LEU A 555 18.06 -2.89 -6.06
C LEU A 555 19.55 -2.76 -5.72
N ALA A 556 20.41 -3.21 -6.65
CA ALA A 556 21.84 -2.91 -6.62
C ALA A 556 22.19 -1.68 -7.46
N ALA A 557 21.59 -1.55 -8.65
CA ALA A 557 21.86 -0.44 -9.57
C ALA A 557 20.64 -0.11 -10.45
N VAL A 558 20.53 1.17 -10.82
CA VAL A 558 19.51 1.70 -11.73
C VAL A 558 20.21 2.52 -12.81
N GLN A 559 20.00 2.14 -14.07
CA GLN A 559 20.48 2.87 -15.26
C GLN A 559 19.28 3.41 -16.02
N VAL A 560 19.30 4.70 -16.35
CA VAL A 560 18.21 5.38 -17.07
C VAL A 560 18.77 5.98 -18.34
N GLU A 561 18.27 5.53 -19.49
CA GLU A 561 18.73 5.93 -20.81
C GLU A 561 17.54 6.32 -21.71
N LYS A 562 17.81 7.11 -22.74
CA LYS A 562 16.81 7.43 -23.77
C LYS A 562 16.90 6.36 -24.86
N GLY A 563 15.80 5.67 -25.13
CA GLY A 563 15.74 4.57 -26.08
C GLY A 563 14.57 4.69 -27.06
N PHE A 564 14.37 3.62 -27.81
CA PHE A 564 13.21 3.42 -28.67
C PHE A 564 12.57 2.08 -28.32
N GLN A 565 11.24 2.06 -28.27
CA GLN A 565 10.44 0.84 -28.12
C GLN A 565 9.46 0.73 -29.28
N THR A 566 8.95 -0.47 -29.53
CA THR A 566 7.80 -0.66 -30.41
C THR A 566 6.56 -0.01 -29.80
N GLY A 567 5.75 0.68 -30.60
CA GLY A 567 4.50 1.27 -30.12
C GLY A 567 3.55 0.24 -29.50
N THR A 568 2.67 0.70 -28.62
CA THR A 568 1.69 -0.15 -27.93
C THR A 568 0.55 -0.60 -28.82
N THR A 569 0.28 0.12 -29.91
CA THR A 569 -0.70 -0.29 -30.92
C THR A 569 -0.01 -1.08 -32.03
N PRO A 570 -0.66 -2.12 -32.59
CA PRO A 570 -0.10 -2.93 -33.69
C PRO A 570 0.23 -2.10 -34.94
N THR A 571 -0.33 -0.90 -35.08
CA THR A 571 -0.10 0.05 -36.17
C THR A 571 1.00 1.08 -35.88
N ALA A 572 1.49 1.18 -34.65
CA ALA A 572 2.53 2.15 -34.29
C ALA A 572 3.93 1.57 -34.50
N GLY A 573 4.79 2.31 -35.22
CA GLY A 573 6.21 2.00 -35.39
C GLY A 573 7.04 2.22 -34.12
N PHE A 574 8.31 2.59 -34.28
CA PHE A 574 9.18 2.89 -33.14
C PHE A 574 8.83 4.23 -32.48
N VAL A 575 8.60 4.21 -31.16
CA VAL A 575 8.33 5.38 -30.34
C VAL A 575 9.52 5.62 -29.40
N ARG A 576 9.93 6.88 -29.24
CA ARG A 576 10.96 7.28 -28.27
C ARG A 576 10.47 6.95 -26.86
N CYS A 577 11.27 6.24 -26.07
CA CYS A 577 10.94 5.89 -24.69
C CYS A 577 12.11 6.22 -23.74
N ILE A 578 11.80 6.28 -22.44
CA ILE A 578 12.83 6.28 -21.40
C ILE A 578 13.00 4.85 -20.92
N ARG A 579 14.17 4.27 -21.16
CA ARG A 579 14.50 2.91 -20.74
C ARG A 579 15.14 2.94 -19.34
N VAL A 580 14.50 2.27 -18.40
CA VAL A 580 14.97 2.08 -17.03
C VAL A 580 15.41 0.64 -16.87
N GLN A 581 16.72 0.42 -16.75
CA GLN A 581 17.30 -0.90 -16.48
C GLN A 581 17.56 -1.06 -14.98
N LEU A 582 16.92 -2.07 -14.39
CA LEU A 582 17.05 -2.42 -12.98
C LEU A 582 17.98 -3.61 -12.81
N THR A 583 18.93 -3.50 -11.89
CA THR A 583 19.80 -4.61 -11.47
C THR A 583 19.38 -5.06 -10.07
N PRO A 584 18.90 -6.30 -9.89
CA PRO A 584 18.48 -6.80 -8.58
C PRO A 584 19.69 -6.94 -7.63
N ALA A 585 19.48 -6.69 -6.35
CA ALA A 585 20.48 -6.98 -5.32
C ALA A 585 20.56 -8.48 -5.02
N GLU A 586 21.74 -8.98 -4.66
CA GLU A 586 21.94 -10.38 -4.25
C GLU A 586 21.12 -10.76 -3.00
N SER A 587 20.79 -9.77 -2.16
CA SER A 587 19.93 -9.91 -0.98
C SER A 587 18.44 -10.03 -1.31
N SER A 588 18.03 -9.82 -2.56
CA SER A 588 16.61 -9.83 -2.94
C SER A 588 16.04 -11.24 -2.92
N ARG A 589 14.94 -11.42 -2.17
CA ARG A 589 14.20 -12.69 -2.06
C ARG A 589 12.97 -12.74 -2.97
N LEU A 590 12.84 -11.80 -3.91
CA LEU A 590 11.71 -11.73 -4.83
C LEU A 590 11.85 -12.78 -5.93
N SER A 591 10.77 -13.53 -6.16
CA SER A 591 10.65 -14.48 -7.27
C SER A 591 10.51 -13.78 -8.62
N ALA A 592 10.75 -14.49 -9.72
CA ALA A 592 10.56 -13.96 -11.08
C ALA A 592 9.17 -13.32 -11.33
N PRO A 593 8.02 -13.94 -10.94
CA PRO A 593 6.71 -13.31 -11.12
C PRO A 593 6.50 -12.09 -10.22
N GLU A 594 7.08 -12.07 -9.01
CA GLU A 594 7.03 -10.89 -8.13
C GLU A 594 7.81 -9.72 -8.73
N TRP A 595 8.97 -9.98 -9.33
CA TRP A 595 9.73 -8.96 -10.06
C TRP A 595 8.97 -8.41 -11.26
N GLN A 596 8.30 -9.25 -12.05
CA GLN A 596 7.46 -8.79 -13.17
C GLN A 596 6.35 -7.86 -12.68
N ARG A 597 5.74 -8.17 -11.54
CA ARG A 597 4.72 -7.31 -10.92
C ARG A 597 5.29 -6.00 -10.39
N ALA A 598 6.41 -6.06 -9.67
CA ALA A 598 7.09 -4.88 -9.17
C ALA A 598 7.52 -3.94 -10.30
N ILE A 599 7.95 -4.50 -11.45
CA ILE A 599 8.25 -3.75 -12.68
C ILE A 599 6.99 -3.09 -13.24
N GLN A 600 5.86 -3.81 -13.26
CA GLN A 600 4.58 -3.26 -13.73
C GLN A 600 4.07 -2.14 -12.82
N GLU A 601 4.14 -2.33 -11.48
CA GLU A 601 3.81 -1.31 -10.48
C GLU A 601 4.70 -0.07 -10.64
N LEU A 602 6.02 -0.26 -10.77
CA LEU A 602 6.95 0.84 -11.01
C LEU A 602 6.68 1.54 -12.34
N HIS A 603 6.40 0.81 -13.41
CA HIS A 603 6.05 1.40 -14.71
C HIS A 603 4.81 2.28 -14.60
N THR A 604 3.75 1.80 -13.94
CA THR A 604 2.53 2.59 -13.70
C THR A 604 2.83 3.82 -12.86
N ALA A 605 3.59 3.68 -11.77
CA ALA A 605 3.95 4.81 -10.90
C ALA A 605 4.79 5.88 -11.65
N LEU A 606 5.77 5.46 -12.45
CA LEU A 606 6.58 6.36 -13.26
C LEU A 606 5.76 7.05 -14.35
N ALA A 607 4.87 6.31 -15.03
CA ALA A 607 4.01 6.86 -16.07
C ALA A 607 3.00 7.88 -15.53
N GLY A 608 2.40 7.62 -14.36
CA GLY A 608 1.44 8.53 -13.72
C GLY A 608 2.06 9.82 -13.18
N GLN A 609 3.33 9.79 -12.77
CA GLN A 609 4.04 10.95 -12.21
C GLN A 609 4.91 11.70 -13.22
N SER A 610 5.05 11.19 -14.44
CA SER A 610 5.88 11.78 -15.48
C SER A 610 5.28 13.06 -16.04
N ALA A 611 6.08 14.13 -16.08
CA ALA A 611 5.76 15.33 -16.86
C ALA A 611 6.16 15.19 -18.33
N LEU A 612 6.92 14.14 -18.69
CA LEU A 612 7.36 13.86 -20.04
C LEU A 612 6.32 13.00 -20.75
N ASN A 613 5.83 13.44 -21.91
CA ASN A 613 4.93 12.66 -22.78
C ASN A 613 5.64 11.48 -23.48
N LEU A 614 6.71 10.95 -22.90
CA LEU A 614 7.46 9.81 -23.41
C LEU A 614 7.05 8.55 -22.64
N PRO A 615 6.75 7.43 -23.32
CA PRO A 615 6.51 6.15 -22.63
C PRO A 615 7.77 5.67 -21.89
N TYR A 616 7.54 4.90 -20.83
CA TYR A 616 8.61 4.26 -20.05
C TYR A 616 8.75 2.80 -20.47
N GLU A 617 9.99 2.32 -20.52
CA GLU A 617 10.31 0.91 -20.69
C GLU A 617 11.12 0.47 -19.48
N VAL A 618 10.50 -0.29 -18.57
CA VAL A 618 11.20 -0.80 -17.37
C VAL A 618 11.60 -2.24 -17.63
N VAL A 619 12.90 -2.52 -17.63
CA VAL A 619 13.46 -3.84 -17.94
C VAL A 619 14.42 -4.27 -16.83
N MET A 620 14.34 -5.55 -16.45
CA MET A 620 15.32 -6.15 -15.55
C MET A 620 16.53 -6.62 -16.34
N LYS A 621 17.74 -6.22 -15.93
CA LYS A 621 18.97 -6.72 -16.55
C LYS A 621 19.15 -8.17 -16.10
N PRO A 622 19.10 -9.17 -17.01
CA PRO A 622 19.30 -10.55 -16.61
C PRO A 622 20.63 -10.65 -15.87
N LEU A 623 20.62 -11.29 -14.70
CA LEU A 623 21.83 -11.65 -13.97
C LEU A 623 22.67 -12.49 -14.93
N GLY A 624 23.65 -11.85 -15.56
CA GLY A 624 24.58 -12.52 -16.44
C GLY A 624 25.31 -13.56 -15.62
N THR A 625 25.25 -14.80 -16.06
CA THR A 625 26.28 -15.80 -15.77
C THR A 625 27.63 -15.14 -16.03
N ALA A 626 28.40 -14.93 -14.98
CA ALA A 626 29.82 -14.63 -15.10
C ALA A 626 30.55 -15.78 -15.80
#